data_AF-A0A3D0WQQ9-F1
#
_entry.id   AF-A0A3D0WQQ9-F1
#
_cell.length_a   1.000
_cell.length_b   1.000
_cell.length_c   1.000
_cell.angle_alpha   90.00
_cell.angle_beta   90.00
_cell.angle_gamma   90.00
#
_symmetry.space_group_name_H-M   'P 1'
#
loop_
_entity.id
_entity.type
_entity.pdbx_description
1 polymer ?
#
loop_
_entity_poly.entity_id
_entity_poly.type
_entity_poly.pdbx_seq_one_letter_code
_entity_poly.pdbx_strand_id
1 'polypeptide(L)'
;MIQIPEQKIIKAAEKGMDEFLKVFTDAYLEVLDGGITAENMHKLNGYQHTLLAFRFFTDEVREGGFVQLIQNGYGGYLFDNPAAKALKSMGAKGLS
;
A
#
# COMPACT_ATOMS: atom_id res chain seq x y z
N MET A 1 -2.60 17.35 0.03
CA MET A 1 -2.53 16.80 1.40
C MET A 1 -3.76 15.94 1.61
N ILE A 2 -3.59 14.66 1.95
CA ILE A 2 -4.70 13.71 2.10
C ILE A 2 -5.28 13.86 3.51
N GLN A 3 -6.59 14.05 3.60
CA GLN A 3 -7.30 14.25 4.86
C GLN A 3 -8.24 13.07 5.11
N ILE A 4 -8.09 12.42 6.25
CA ILE A 4 -8.90 11.26 6.64
C ILE A 4 -9.66 11.63 7.92
N PRO A 5 -11.00 11.52 7.95
CA PRO A 5 -11.77 11.77 9.16
C PRO A 5 -11.33 10.86 10.31
N GLU A 6 -11.06 11.45 11.48
CA GLU A 6 -10.60 10.73 12.68
C GLU A 6 -11.54 9.56 13.05
N GLN A 7 -12.86 9.77 12.95
CA GLN A 7 -13.85 8.73 13.23
C GLN A 7 -13.69 7.49 12.34
N LYS A 8 -13.23 7.64 11.09
CA LYS A 8 -12.95 6.48 10.20
C LYS A 8 -11.74 5.71 10.71
N ILE A 9 -10.70 6.41 11.15
CA ILE A 9 -9.47 5.82 11.69
C ILE A 9 -9.77 5.03 12.97
N ILE A 10 -10.52 5.63 13.91
CA ILE A 10 -10.90 4.97 15.18
C ILE A 10 -11.72 3.70 14.90
N LYS A 11 -12.77 3.80 14.07
CA LYS A 11 -13.62 2.64 13.74
C LYS A 11 -12.86 1.52 13.04
N ALA A 12 -11.86 1.84 12.21
CA ALA A 12 -11.05 0.84 11.55
C ALA A 12 -10.04 0.19 12.49
N ALA A 13 -9.46 0.94 13.43
CA ALA A 13 -8.58 0.42 14.47
C ALA A 13 -9.28 -0.65 15.33
N GLU A 14 -10.56 -0.47 15.63
CA GLU A 14 -11.39 -1.44 16.37
C GLU A 14 -11.58 -2.77 15.64
N LYS A 15 -11.46 -2.79 14.30
CA LYS A 15 -11.63 -3.99 13.47
C LYS A 15 -10.34 -4.77 13.24
N GLY A 16 -9.19 -4.18 13.59
CA GLY A 16 -7.87 -4.78 13.45
C GLY A 16 -6.95 -4.06 12.45
N MET A 17 -5.72 -4.55 12.37
CA MET A 17 -4.64 -3.85 11.65
C MET A 17 -4.87 -3.79 10.13
N ASP A 18 -5.41 -4.84 9.53
CA ASP A 18 -5.66 -4.87 8.09
C ASP A 18 -6.67 -3.78 7.68
N GLU A 19 -7.79 -3.67 8.39
CA GLU A 19 -8.78 -2.61 8.16
C GLU A 19 -8.24 -1.22 8.48
N PHE A 20 -7.41 -1.09 9.53
CA PHE A 20 -6.75 0.16 9.86
C PHE A 20 -5.84 0.66 8.74
N LEU A 21 -4.96 -0.20 8.20
CA LEU A 21 -4.09 0.14 7.08
C LEU A 21 -4.87 0.41 5.78
N LYS A 22 -5.97 -0.32 5.60
CA LYS A 22 -6.86 -0.15 4.44
C LYS A 22 -7.45 1.26 4.36
N VAL A 23 -7.82 1.89 5.48
CA VAL A 23 -8.32 3.28 5.48
C VAL A 23 -7.35 4.26 4.84
N PHE A 24 -6.05 4.13 5.12
CA PHE A 24 -5.03 5.01 4.53
C PHE A 24 -4.82 4.72 3.04
N THR A 25 -4.69 3.44 2.70
CA THR A 25 -4.41 3.02 1.33
C THR A 25 -5.60 3.23 0.39
N ASP A 26 -6.85 3.11 0.87
CA ASP A 26 -8.05 3.49 0.11
C ASP A 26 -8.03 4.99 -0.21
N ALA A 27 -7.71 5.84 0.77
CA ALA A 27 -7.58 7.28 0.54
C ALA A 27 -6.45 7.61 -0.46
N TYR A 28 -5.41 6.79 -0.53
CA TYR A 28 -4.34 6.95 -1.52
C TYR A 28 -4.83 6.56 -2.91
N LEU A 29 -5.55 5.46 -3.03
CA LEU A 29 -6.14 5.01 -4.30
C LEU A 29 -7.17 6.00 -4.84
N GLU A 30 -7.97 6.63 -3.98
CA GLU A 30 -8.91 7.70 -4.37
C GLU A 30 -8.17 8.89 -5.03
N VAL A 31 -7.01 9.29 -4.47
CA VAL A 31 -6.17 10.36 -5.04
C VAL A 31 -5.53 9.97 -6.37
N LEU A 32 -5.30 8.68 -6.56
CA LEU A 32 -4.72 8.09 -7.75
C LEU A 32 -5.78 7.64 -8.78
N ASP A 33 -7.06 7.96 -8.58
CA ASP A 33 -8.14 7.60 -9.49
C ASP A 33 -8.28 6.07 -9.70
N GLY A 34 -7.98 5.29 -8.65
CA GLY A 34 -8.16 3.83 -8.63
C GLY A 34 -6.97 3.00 -9.10
N GLY A 35 -5.85 3.61 -9.51
CA GLY A 35 -4.68 2.85 -9.97
C GLY A 35 -3.40 3.67 -10.06
N ILE A 36 -2.25 3.01 -10.13
CA ILE A 36 -0.94 3.67 -10.23
C ILE A 36 -0.53 3.81 -11.69
N THR A 37 -0.20 5.02 -12.10
CA THR A 37 0.38 5.33 -13.41
C THR A 37 1.65 6.16 -13.24
N ALA A 38 2.51 6.19 -14.26
CA ALA A 38 3.69 7.05 -14.26
C ALA A 38 3.34 8.53 -14.06
N GLU A 39 2.18 8.94 -14.57
CA GLU A 39 1.71 10.32 -14.50
C GLU A 39 1.20 10.70 -13.11
N ASN A 40 0.62 9.77 -12.34
CA ASN A 40 0.01 10.09 -11.04
C ASN A 40 0.91 9.73 -9.84
N MET A 41 2.02 9.04 -10.05
CA MET A 41 2.93 8.59 -8.98
C MET A 41 3.41 9.76 -8.10
N HIS A 42 3.71 10.92 -8.70
CA HIS A 42 4.15 12.11 -7.96
C HIS A 42 3.12 12.67 -6.95
N LYS A 43 1.85 12.24 -7.00
CA LYS A 43 0.80 12.67 -6.05
C LYS A 43 1.03 12.12 -4.65
N LEU A 44 1.79 11.03 -4.51
CA LEU A 44 2.10 10.41 -3.23
C LEU A 44 3.58 10.57 -2.88
N ASN A 45 3.89 10.63 -1.59
CA ASN A 45 5.25 10.59 -1.10
C ASN A 45 5.74 9.12 -0.94
N GLY A 46 7.04 8.96 -0.68
CA GLY A 46 7.66 7.64 -0.56
C GLY A 46 7.03 6.73 0.52
N TYR A 47 6.62 7.28 1.66
CA TYR A 47 5.97 6.49 2.72
C TYR A 47 4.56 6.04 2.33
N GLN A 48 3.81 6.89 1.64
CA GLN A 48 2.48 6.55 1.11
C GLN A 48 2.59 5.45 0.05
N HIS A 49 3.56 5.57 -0.86
CA HIS A 49 3.87 4.51 -1.83
C HIS A 49 4.28 3.20 -1.15
N THR A 50 5.07 3.27 -0.08
CA THR A 50 5.49 2.09 0.68
C THR A 50 4.30 1.37 1.30
N LEU A 51 3.36 2.10 1.89
CA LEU A 51 2.15 1.50 2.47
C LEU A 51 1.23 0.91 1.40
N LEU A 52 1.11 1.58 0.25
CA LEU A 52 0.32 1.08 -0.87
C LEU A 52 0.95 -0.18 -1.50
N ALA A 53 2.28 -0.22 -1.62
CA ALA A 53 3.01 -1.41 -2.04
C ALA A 53 2.81 -2.57 -1.05
N PHE A 54 2.82 -2.30 0.25
CA PHE A 54 2.54 -3.32 1.26
C PHE A 54 1.13 -3.89 1.12
N ARG A 55 0.12 -3.05 0.85
CA ARG A 55 -1.25 -3.53 0.58
C ARG A 55 -1.31 -4.45 -0.63
N PHE A 56 -0.82 -4.02 -1.80
CA PHE A 56 -0.84 -4.87 -2.99
C PHE A 56 -0.09 -6.17 -2.78
N PHE A 57 1.05 -6.11 -2.08
CA PHE A 57 1.78 -7.31 -1.69
C PHE A 57 0.91 -8.27 -0.87
N THR A 58 0.27 -7.78 0.20
CA THR A 58 -0.52 -8.65 1.09
C THR A 58 -1.77 -9.17 0.41
N ASP A 59 -2.49 -8.33 -0.34
CA ASP A 59 -3.76 -8.69 -0.99
C ASP A 59 -3.49 -9.79 -2.03
N GLU A 60 -2.52 -9.58 -2.91
CA GLU A 60 -2.19 -10.52 -3.99
C GLU A 60 -1.57 -11.81 -3.45
N VAL A 61 -0.62 -11.73 -2.52
CA VAL A 61 0.11 -12.91 -2.05
C VAL A 61 -0.76 -13.79 -1.15
N ARG A 62 -1.67 -13.20 -0.36
CA ARG A 62 -2.59 -13.98 0.49
C ARG A 62 -3.67 -14.70 -0.31
N GLU A 63 -4.04 -14.18 -1.49
CA GLU A 63 -5.08 -14.78 -2.34
C GLU A 63 -4.52 -15.72 -3.40
N GLY A 64 -3.59 -15.25 -4.24
CA GLY A 64 -3.07 -16.00 -5.40
C GLY A 64 -1.54 -16.13 -5.44
N GLY A 65 -0.84 -15.66 -4.42
CA GLY A 65 0.61 -15.71 -4.34
C GLY A 65 1.32 -14.73 -5.29
N PHE A 66 2.63 -14.90 -5.43
CA PHE A 66 3.46 -14.05 -6.29
C PHE A 66 3.11 -14.12 -7.77
N VAL A 67 2.55 -15.25 -8.24
CA VAL A 67 2.13 -15.40 -9.64
C VAL A 67 1.01 -14.42 -9.96
N GLN A 68 -0.01 -14.33 -9.10
CA GLN A 68 -1.10 -13.38 -9.26
C GLN A 68 -0.61 -11.93 -9.18
N LEU A 69 0.27 -11.63 -8.22
CA LEU A 69 0.89 -10.31 -8.07
C LEU A 69 1.57 -9.83 -9.37
N ILE A 70 2.34 -10.70 -10.01
CA ILE A 70 3.04 -10.40 -11.26
C ILE A 70 2.04 -10.28 -12.41
N GLN A 71 1.08 -11.21 -12.50
CA GLN A 71 0.03 -11.20 -13.53
C GLN A 71 -0.78 -9.89 -13.50
N ASN A 72 -1.12 -9.41 -12.31
CA ASN A 72 -1.89 -8.18 -12.11
C ASN A 72 -1.05 -6.90 -12.30
N GLY A 73 0.24 -7.03 -12.65
CA GLY A 73 1.11 -5.92 -13.01
C GLY A 73 1.75 -5.18 -11.83
N TYR A 74 1.61 -5.68 -10.60
CA TYR A 74 2.20 -5.06 -9.42
C TYR A 74 3.69 -5.35 -9.22
N GLY A 75 4.24 -6.28 -10.01
CA GLY A 75 5.65 -6.68 -9.92
C GLY A 75 6.62 -5.50 -10.03
N GLY A 76 6.53 -4.69 -11.09
CA GLY A 76 7.43 -3.54 -11.25
C GLY A 76 7.24 -2.49 -10.15
N TYR A 77 6.00 -2.26 -9.73
CA TYR A 77 5.73 -1.31 -8.64
C TYR A 77 6.32 -1.76 -7.30
N LEU A 78 6.36 -3.07 -7.02
CA LEU A 78 6.96 -3.60 -5.78
C LEU A 78 8.48 -3.74 -5.86
N PHE A 79 8.98 -4.31 -6.95
CA PHE A 79 10.36 -4.80 -7.04
C PHE A 79 11.33 -3.78 -7.65
N ASP A 80 10.86 -2.88 -8.52
CA ASP A 80 11.71 -1.83 -9.08
C ASP A 80 11.79 -0.60 -8.16
N ASN A 81 10.90 -0.51 -7.17
CA ASN A 81 10.91 0.52 -6.14
C ASN A 81 11.55 0.00 -4.84
N PRO A 82 12.11 0.89 -3.99
CA PRO A 82 12.74 0.50 -2.73
C PRO A 82 11.73 0.11 -1.63
N ALA A 83 10.63 -0.58 -1.96
CA ALA A 83 9.54 -0.91 -1.04
C ALA A 83 10.04 -1.77 0.14
N ALA A 84 10.82 -2.83 -0.12
CA ALA A 84 11.38 -3.67 0.94
C ALA A 84 12.32 -2.88 1.89
N LYS A 85 13.15 -2.01 1.33
CA LYS A 85 14.04 -1.14 2.12
C LYS A 85 13.24 -0.16 2.97
N ALA A 86 12.19 0.45 2.42
CA ALA A 86 11.35 1.39 3.15
C ALA A 86 10.56 0.69 4.28
N LEU A 87 10.02 -0.51 4.02
CA LEU A 87 9.35 -1.32 5.05
C LEU A 87 10.29 -1.70 6.19
N LYS A 88 11.56 -2.06 5.89
CA LYS A 88 12.59 -2.27 6.92
C LYS A 88 12.80 -1.02 7.78
N SER A 89 12.89 0.16 7.16
CA SER A 89 13.03 1.44 7.88
C SER A 89 11.81 1.76 8.74
N MET A 90 10.62 1.28 8.36
CA MET A 90 9.38 1.40 9.15
C MET A 90 9.22 0.32 10.24
N GLY A 91 10.21 -0.57 10.39
CA GLY A 91 10.25 -1.57 11.47
C GLY A 91 9.93 -3.00 11.05
N ALA A 92 9.58 -3.26 9.78
CA ALA A 92 9.34 -4.60 9.26
C ALA A 92 10.65 -5.34 8.96
N LYS A 93 11.46 -5.57 10.00
CA LYS A 93 12.84 -6.11 9.89
C LYS A 93 12.92 -7.54 9.35
N GLY A 94 11.82 -8.29 9.35
CA GLY A 94 11.76 -9.68 8.89
C GLY A 94 11.56 -9.84 7.39
N LEU A 95 11.26 -8.76 6.66
CA LEU A 95 11.20 -8.80 5.20
C LEU A 95 12.63 -8.83 4.67
N SER A 96 13.01 -9.88 3.92
CA SER A 96 14.36 -10.04 3.35
C SER A 96 14.51 -9.25 2.07
#